data_AF-A0AAE7DTP3-F1
#
_entry.id   AF-A0AAE7DTP3-F1
#
_cell.length_a   1.000
_cell.length_b   1.000
_cell.length_c   1.000
_cell.angle_alpha   90.00
_cell.angle_beta   90.00
_cell.angle_gamma   90.00
#
_symmetry.space_group_name_H-M   'P 1'
#
loop_
_entity.id
_entity.type
_entity.pdbx_description
1 polymer ?
#
loop_
_entity_poly.entity_id
_entity_poly.type
_entity_poly.pdbx_seq_one_letter_code
_entity_poly.pdbx_strand_id
1 'polypeptide(L)'
;MVNGWLNLDKPTGMSSAQAVTQIKRIFGIKKAGHLGTLDPLASGILPIALGEATKTIPYLSCNLKAYNFTIKWGKQTTTDDLDGDIIRTSTIKPQYNQINCAIKDFIGEIIQTPPQFSAVKIKGARAYKLARSGQRVNIKPRQVKIHELKLISVDTTNNSADFSMTCASGVYVRSIARDLGVTLNCFGHITKLRRSMVGDFRETESATIERLIEKNTTVHPLVSFQRVTLESRKKEEEWIPVSSIGMTEDDVVIGSNTKSFIIPIESALKSMFKVEISLEEAKKIRKGQGIILNNLRGLKNYDIFCTIVGNVPIAICSFTHGYVKPIRVFNILK
;
A
#
# COMPACT_ATOMS: atom_id res chain seq x y z
N MET A 1 10.55 -16.19 14.82
CA MET A 1 9.59 -15.76 13.76
C MET A 1 9.58 -14.24 13.70
N VAL A 2 9.58 -13.65 12.50
CA VAL A 2 9.52 -12.19 12.33
C VAL A 2 8.07 -11.74 12.42
N ASN A 3 7.78 -10.84 13.36
CA ASN A 3 6.47 -10.26 13.61
C ASN A 3 6.63 -8.75 13.71
N GLY A 4 5.94 -7.99 12.86
CA GLY A 4 6.05 -6.54 12.85
C GLY A 4 5.67 -5.94 11.51
N TRP A 5 5.96 -4.67 11.34
CA TRP A 5 5.70 -3.90 10.13
C TRP A 5 7.02 -3.57 9.43
N LEU A 6 6.99 -3.60 8.11
CA LEU A 6 8.06 -3.12 7.24
C LEU A 6 7.52 -1.97 6.42
N ASN A 7 8.20 -0.83 6.44
CA ASN A 7 7.89 0.29 5.57
C ASN A 7 8.67 0.14 4.26
N LEU A 8 8.04 -0.40 3.21
CA LEU A 8 8.71 -0.63 1.93
C LEU A 8 8.60 0.62 1.03
N ASP A 9 9.70 1.07 0.46
CA ASP A 9 9.67 1.94 -0.74
C ASP A 9 9.53 1.04 -1.97
N LYS A 10 8.30 0.92 -2.47
CA LYS A 10 7.97 0.06 -3.60
C LYS A 10 8.48 0.71 -4.89
N PRO A 11 9.27 0.02 -5.72
CA PRO A 11 9.67 0.54 -7.04
C PRO A 11 8.46 0.59 -7.99
N THR A 12 8.60 1.35 -9.08
CA THR A 12 7.64 1.33 -10.20
C THR A 12 7.69 -0.03 -10.92
N GLY A 13 6.65 -0.35 -11.70
CA GLY A 13 6.54 -1.59 -12.47
C GLY A 13 6.11 -2.83 -11.68
N MET A 14 6.09 -2.75 -10.35
CA MET A 14 5.74 -3.86 -9.46
C MET A 14 4.36 -3.66 -8.81
N SER A 15 3.48 -4.66 -8.83
CA SER A 15 2.23 -4.61 -8.06
C SER A 15 2.48 -4.78 -6.56
N SER A 16 1.58 -4.26 -5.70
CA SER A 16 1.69 -4.48 -4.24
C SER A 16 1.69 -5.96 -3.85
N ALA A 17 1.00 -6.83 -4.61
CA ALA A 17 0.97 -8.27 -4.34
C ALA A 17 2.32 -8.94 -4.65
N GLN A 18 2.99 -8.53 -5.74
CA GLN A 18 4.35 -8.98 -6.05
C GLN A 18 5.33 -8.51 -4.97
N ALA A 19 5.22 -7.25 -4.52
CA ALA A 19 6.05 -6.72 -3.44
C ALA A 19 5.89 -7.55 -2.15
N VAL A 20 4.66 -7.85 -1.73
CA VAL A 20 4.41 -8.73 -0.57
C VAL A 20 5.03 -10.12 -0.77
N THR A 21 4.92 -10.70 -1.97
CA THR A 21 5.49 -12.01 -2.28
C THR A 21 7.00 -12.00 -2.16
N GLN A 22 7.66 -10.96 -2.66
CA GLN A 22 9.11 -10.80 -2.57
C GLN A 22 9.56 -10.60 -1.12
N ILE A 23 8.88 -9.76 -0.34
CA ILE A 23 9.17 -9.60 1.09
C ILE A 23 8.98 -10.90 1.87
N LYS A 24 7.96 -11.70 1.55
CA LYS A 24 7.80 -13.03 2.17
C LYS A 24 9.01 -13.93 1.94
N ARG A 25 9.57 -13.92 0.73
CA ARG A 25 10.79 -14.67 0.38
C ARG A 25 12.00 -14.15 1.14
N ILE A 26 12.24 -12.84 1.10
CA ILE A 26 13.38 -12.19 1.78
C ILE A 26 13.41 -12.49 3.28
N PHE A 27 12.25 -12.50 3.95
CA PHE A 27 12.16 -12.75 5.39
C PHE A 27 11.88 -14.21 5.76
N GLY A 28 11.72 -15.12 4.78
CA GLY A 28 11.40 -16.53 5.03
C GLY A 28 10.08 -16.75 5.78
N ILE A 29 9.04 -15.94 5.51
CA ILE A 29 7.76 -15.98 6.24
C ILE A 29 6.58 -16.45 5.38
N LYS A 30 5.67 -17.19 6.02
CA LYS A 30 4.46 -17.71 5.36
C LYS A 30 3.33 -16.68 5.26
N LYS A 31 3.28 -15.70 6.16
CA LYS A 31 2.15 -14.76 6.28
C LYS A 31 2.63 -13.32 6.23
N ALA A 32 2.10 -12.57 5.26
CA ALA A 32 2.28 -11.14 5.15
C ALA A 32 1.06 -10.49 4.47
N GLY A 33 0.87 -9.20 4.67
CA GLY A 33 -0.15 -8.39 4.02
C GLY A 33 0.30 -6.94 3.93
N HIS A 34 -0.40 -6.10 3.17
CA HIS A 34 -0.02 -4.69 3.02
C HIS A 34 -1.17 -3.76 3.39
N LEU A 35 -0.83 -2.51 3.74
CA LEU A 35 -1.80 -1.46 4.05
C LEU A 35 -1.86 -0.46 2.90
N GLY A 36 -2.99 -0.46 2.18
CA GLY A 36 -3.25 0.44 1.07
C GLY A 36 -2.50 0.06 -0.21
N THR A 37 -3.22 -0.48 -1.18
CA THR A 37 -2.69 -0.83 -2.50
C THR A 37 -2.02 0.38 -3.19
N LEU A 38 -0.93 0.12 -3.90
CA LEU A 38 -0.34 1.02 -4.90
C LEU A 38 -0.46 0.36 -6.28
N ASP A 39 -0.77 1.18 -7.27
CA ASP A 39 -0.78 0.75 -8.66
C ASP A 39 0.65 0.38 -9.12
N PRO A 40 0.82 -0.49 -10.14
CA PRO A 40 2.13 -0.88 -10.64
C PRO A 40 3.00 0.31 -11.07
N LEU A 41 2.41 1.30 -11.78
CA LEU A 41 3.12 2.52 -12.18
C LEU A 41 3.59 3.40 -11.02
N ALA A 42 2.97 3.25 -9.84
CA ALA A 42 3.23 4.12 -8.71
C ALA A 42 4.45 3.62 -7.92
N SER A 43 5.29 4.50 -7.40
CA SER A 43 6.34 4.16 -6.43
C SER A 43 6.00 4.66 -5.03
N GLY A 44 6.88 4.37 -4.08
CA GLY A 44 6.82 4.94 -2.73
C GLY A 44 6.24 4.00 -1.70
N ILE A 45 5.76 4.61 -0.62
CA ILE A 45 5.52 3.96 0.66
C ILE A 45 4.41 2.91 0.60
N LEU A 46 4.77 1.66 0.88
CA LEU A 46 3.89 0.51 1.03
C LEU A 46 4.18 -0.17 2.38
N PRO A 47 3.38 0.12 3.42
CA PRO A 47 3.51 -0.60 4.69
C PRO A 47 3.11 -2.06 4.53
N ILE A 48 3.98 -2.98 4.95
CA ILE A 48 3.80 -4.43 4.87
C ILE A 48 3.82 -5.00 6.29
N ALA A 49 2.72 -5.64 6.70
CA ALA A 49 2.62 -6.35 7.94
C ALA A 49 3.11 -7.79 7.79
N LEU A 50 4.02 -8.21 8.66
CA LEU A 50 4.65 -9.53 8.69
C LEU A 50 4.11 -10.36 9.85
N GLY A 51 3.78 -11.62 9.59
CA GLY A 51 3.33 -12.58 10.59
C GLY A 51 2.08 -12.11 11.34
N GLU A 52 2.18 -12.03 12.66
CA GLU A 52 1.10 -11.63 13.55
C GLU A 52 0.64 -10.18 13.36
N ALA A 53 1.51 -9.31 12.86
CA ALA A 53 1.19 -7.91 12.58
C ALA A 53 0.04 -7.76 11.57
N THR A 54 -0.16 -8.74 10.68
CA THR A 54 -1.28 -8.74 9.72
C THR A 54 -2.65 -8.60 10.38
N LYS A 55 -2.78 -9.00 11.65
CA LYS A 55 -4.01 -8.87 12.44
C LYS A 55 -4.30 -7.42 12.83
N THR A 56 -3.29 -6.54 12.81
CA THR A 56 -3.45 -5.11 13.15
C THR A 56 -3.94 -4.27 11.97
N ILE A 57 -3.78 -4.72 10.72
CA ILE A 57 -4.16 -3.97 9.50
C ILE A 57 -5.55 -3.29 9.60
N PRO A 58 -6.64 -3.96 10.05
CA PRO A 58 -7.96 -3.35 10.11
C PRO A 58 -8.10 -2.24 11.17
N TYR A 59 -7.16 -2.16 12.11
CA TYR A 59 -7.22 -1.29 13.28
C TYR A 59 -6.22 -0.15 13.21
N LEU A 60 -5.34 -0.11 12.21
CA LEU A 60 -4.50 1.05 12.00
C LEU A 60 -5.35 2.23 11.53
N SER A 61 -5.33 3.31 12.29
CA SER A 61 -5.93 4.60 11.94
C SER A 61 -5.13 5.34 10.84
N CYS A 62 -4.76 4.67 9.75
CA CYS A 62 -4.03 5.28 8.64
C CYS A 62 -5.00 5.93 7.64
N ASN A 63 -5.71 6.96 8.09
CA ASN A 63 -6.64 7.68 7.21
C ASN A 63 -5.90 8.61 6.24
N LEU A 64 -4.73 9.15 6.62
CA LEU A 64 -4.01 10.11 5.79
C LEU A 64 -3.00 9.45 4.85
N LYS A 65 -2.93 9.95 3.63
CA LYS A 65 -1.92 9.58 2.63
C LYS A 65 -1.44 10.84 1.92
N ALA A 66 -0.15 10.87 1.58
CA ALA A 66 0.44 11.95 0.79
C ALA A 66 1.02 11.41 -0.52
N TYR A 67 0.86 12.18 -1.58
CA TYR A 67 1.25 11.82 -2.93
C TYR A 67 1.93 12.99 -3.64
N ASN A 68 2.94 12.67 -4.43
CA ASN A 68 3.52 13.55 -5.43
C ASN A 68 3.29 12.91 -6.79
N PHE A 69 2.78 13.67 -7.76
CA PHE A 69 2.41 13.11 -9.06
C PHE A 69 2.47 14.15 -10.17
N THR A 70 2.65 13.64 -11.39
CA THR A 70 2.67 14.44 -12.62
C THR A 70 1.44 14.09 -13.46
N ILE A 71 0.71 15.10 -13.90
CA ILE A 71 -0.34 14.96 -14.91
C ILE A 71 0.23 15.43 -16.25
N LYS A 72 0.04 14.64 -17.30
CA LYS A 72 0.28 15.08 -18.68
C LYS A 72 -1.06 15.39 -19.35
N TRP A 73 -1.15 16.57 -19.94
CA TRP A 73 -2.37 17.08 -20.56
C TRP A 73 -2.46 16.69 -22.04
N GLY A 74 -3.67 16.83 -22.61
CA GLY A 74 -3.93 16.62 -24.03
C GLY A 74 -4.36 15.20 -24.38
N LYS A 75 -4.37 14.26 -23.43
CA LYS A 75 -4.81 12.87 -23.64
C LYS A 75 -5.55 12.34 -22.42
N GLN A 76 -6.67 11.66 -22.67
CA GLN A 76 -7.35 10.80 -21.70
C GLN A 76 -7.09 9.34 -22.07
N THR A 77 -6.81 8.49 -21.08
CA THR A 77 -6.56 7.05 -21.28
C THR A 77 -7.61 6.19 -20.59
N THR A 78 -7.72 4.91 -20.95
CA THR A 78 -8.68 3.96 -20.35
C THR A 78 -8.43 3.69 -18.87
N THR A 79 -7.18 3.78 -18.43
CA THR A 79 -6.72 3.50 -17.05
C THR A 79 -6.49 4.76 -16.22
N ASP A 80 -6.65 5.94 -16.82
CA ASP A 80 -6.32 7.26 -16.27
C ASP A 80 -4.81 7.44 -15.94
N ASP A 81 -3.95 6.59 -16.50
CA ASP A 81 -2.49 6.61 -16.39
C ASP A 81 -1.81 6.23 -17.73
N LEU A 82 -0.48 6.07 -17.73
CA LEU A 82 0.32 5.73 -18.92
C LEU A 82 0.07 4.31 -19.47
N ASP A 83 -0.49 3.39 -18.68
CA ASP A 83 -0.62 1.98 -19.07
C ASP A 83 -1.84 1.73 -19.97
N GLY A 84 -2.72 2.73 -20.14
CA GLY A 84 -3.99 2.59 -20.86
C GLY A 84 -3.98 3.20 -22.26
N ASP A 85 -4.83 2.64 -23.13
CA ASP A 85 -5.06 3.17 -24.47
C ASP A 85 -5.69 4.56 -24.45
N ILE A 86 -5.31 5.39 -25.43
CA ILE A 86 -5.83 6.75 -25.59
C ILE A 86 -7.29 6.66 -26.06
N ILE A 87 -8.19 7.34 -25.35
CA ILE A 87 -9.63 7.39 -25.69
C ILE A 87 -10.10 8.78 -26.14
N ARG A 88 -9.38 9.84 -25.76
CA ARG A 88 -9.65 11.22 -26.17
C ARG A 88 -8.35 12.00 -26.23
N THR A 89 -8.32 13.00 -27.11
CA THR A 89 -7.19 13.92 -27.26
C THR A 89 -7.67 15.37 -27.27
N SER A 90 -6.77 16.29 -26.92
CA SER A 90 -7.00 17.73 -27.00
C SER A 90 -5.66 18.44 -27.24
N THR A 91 -5.72 19.57 -27.94
CA THR A 91 -4.55 20.45 -28.17
C THR A 91 -4.45 21.56 -27.13
N ILE A 92 -5.45 21.71 -26.26
CA ILE A 92 -5.49 22.74 -25.21
C ILE A 92 -4.39 22.47 -24.18
N LYS A 93 -3.63 23.52 -23.86
CA LYS A 93 -2.58 23.51 -22.84
C LYS A 93 -2.98 24.45 -21.69
N PRO A 94 -3.39 23.92 -20.52
CA PRO A 94 -3.84 24.76 -19.42
C PRO A 94 -2.66 25.55 -18.84
N GLN A 95 -2.89 26.83 -18.56
CA GLN A 95 -1.92 27.72 -17.94
C GLN A 95 -1.92 27.58 -16.42
N TYR A 96 -0.82 28.00 -15.77
CA TYR A 96 -0.66 27.93 -14.32
C TYR A 96 -1.88 28.46 -13.54
N ASN A 97 -2.37 29.65 -13.89
CA ASN A 97 -3.52 30.27 -13.21
C ASN A 97 -4.81 29.48 -13.39
N GLN A 98 -5.03 28.88 -14.57
CA GLN A 98 -6.22 28.07 -14.84
C GLN A 98 -6.21 26.79 -13.99
N ILE A 99 -5.05 26.12 -13.92
CA ILE A 99 -4.87 24.93 -13.09
C ILE A 99 -5.08 25.30 -11.61
N ASN A 100 -4.42 26.37 -11.14
CA ASN A 100 -4.46 26.78 -9.74
C ASN A 100 -5.87 27.22 -9.29
N CYS A 101 -6.67 27.80 -10.19
CA CYS A 101 -8.08 28.05 -9.94
C CYS A 101 -8.88 26.74 -9.87
N ALA A 102 -8.72 25.85 -10.84
CA ALA A 102 -9.50 24.61 -10.93
C ALA A 102 -9.24 23.65 -9.77
N ILE A 103 -8.02 23.56 -9.23
CA ILE A 103 -7.72 22.66 -8.10
C ILE A 103 -8.49 22.98 -6.82
N LYS A 104 -8.99 24.23 -6.65
CA LYS A 104 -9.73 24.64 -5.45
C LYS A 104 -11.01 23.83 -5.26
N ASP A 105 -11.67 23.46 -6.36
CA ASP A 105 -12.90 22.66 -6.36
C ASP A 105 -12.67 21.19 -5.97
N PHE A 106 -11.41 20.76 -5.92
CA PHE A 106 -11.02 19.41 -5.52
C PHE A 106 -10.66 19.32 -4.03
N ILE A 107 -10.49 20.44 -3.32
CA ILE A 107 -10.10 20.46 -1.92
C ILE A 107 -11.35 20.37 -1.03
N GLY A 108 -11.26 19.58 0.04
CA GLY A 108 -12.37 19.31 0.94
C GLY A 108 -13.07 17.99 0.62
N GLU A 109 -14.37 17.95 0.82
CA GLU A 109 -15.18 16.75 0.59
C GLU A 109 -15.77 16.78 -0.81
N ILE A 110 -15.37 15.81 -1.63
CA ILE A 110 -15.74 15.75 -3.04
C ILE A 110 -16.36 14.39 -3.37
N ILE A 111 -17.15 14.36 -4.43
CA ILE A 111 -17.68 13.12 -5.00
C ILE A 111 -16.72 12.67 -6.09
N GLN A 112 -16.13 11.49 -5.93
CA GLN A 112 -15.20 10.91 -6.89
C GLN A 112 -15.73 9.57 -7.41
N THR A 113 -15.67 9.39 -8.73
CA THR A 113 -15.87 8.08 -9.35
C THR A 113 -14.53 7.36 -9.48
N PRO A 114 -14.34 6.20 -8.82
CA PRO A 114 -13.13 5.41 -8.96
C PRO A 114 -12.84 5.02 -10.42
N PRO A 115 -11.56 4.79 -10.79
CA PRO A 115 -11.22 4.34 -12.13
C PRO A 115 -11.75 2.92 -12.39
N GLN A 116 -11.99 2.60 -13.66
CA GLN A 116 -12.43 1.26 -14.10
C GLN A 116 -11.46 0.17 -13.62
N PHE A 117 -10.15 0.47 -13.70
CA PHE A 117 -9.07 -0.38 -13.21
C PHE A 117 -8.76 -0.10 -11.74
N SER A 118 -9.72 -0.42 -10.87
CA SER A 118 -9.59 -0.28 -9.42
C SER A 118 -9.84 -1.58 -8.66
N ALA A 119 -9.37 -1.65 -7.42
CA ALA A 119 -9.66 -2.76 -6.52
C ALA A 119 -11.08 -2.73 -5.92
N VAL A 120 -11.98 -1.84 -6.35
CA VAL A 120 -13.36 -1.81 -5.82
C VAL A 120 -14.05 -3.14 -6.11
N LYS A 121 -14.82 -3.68 -5.16
CA LYS A 121 -15.64 -4.88 -5.41
C LYS A 121 -17.02 -4.47 -5.92
N ILE A 122 -17.45 -5.09 -7.00
CA ILE A 122 -18.75 -4.89 -7.64
C ILE A 122 -19.36 -6.28 -7.82
N LYS A 123 -20.52 -6.52 -7.18
CA LYS A 123 -21.19 -7.83 -7.14
C LYS A 123 -20.25 -9.00 -6.80
N GLY A 124 -19.34 -8.79 -5.84
CA GLY A 124 -18.37 -9.79 -5.38
C GLY A 124 -17.05 -9.87 -6.18
N ALA A 125 -17.01 -9.40 -7.42
CA ALA A 125 -15.80 -9.37 -8.26
C ALA A 125 -15.06 -8.02 -8.15
N ARG A 126 -13.75 -7.99 -8.37
CA ARG A 126 -12.96 -6.75 -8.38
C ARG A 126 -13.12 -6.03 -9.73
N ALA A 127 -13.26 -4.70 -9.72
CA ALA A 127 -13.50 -3.91 -10.94
C ALA A 127 -12.42 -4.11 -12.00
N TYR A 128 -11.13 -4.13 -11.62
CA TYR A 128 -10.05 -4.38 -12.58
C TYR A 128 -10.14 -5.75 -13.28
N LYS A 129 -10.69 -6.79 -12.63
CA LYS A 129 -10.87 -8.11 -13.27
C LYS A 129 -11.93 -8.04 -14.36
N LEU A 130 -13.03 -7.33 -14.09
CA LEU A 130 -14.13 -7.14 -15.03
C LEU A 130 -13.71 -6.21 -16.19
N ALA A 131 -12.96 -5.15 -15.90
CA ALA A 131 -12.44 -4.25 -16.94
C ALA A 131 -11.50 -4.97 -17.93
N ARG A 132 -10.65 -5.89 -17.43
CA ARG A 132 -9.76 -6.71 -18.28
C ARG A 132 -10.50 -7.74 -19.13
N SER A 133 -11.71 -8.17 -18.74
CA SER A 133 -12.57 -9.00 -19.58
C SER A 133 -13.40 -8.16 -20.57
N GLY A 134 -13.04 -6.90 -20.80
CA GLY A 134 -13.74 -5.99 -21.72
C GLY A 134 -15.06 -5.43 -21.19
N GLN A 135 -15.46 -5.79 -19.96
CA GLN A 135 -16.73 -5.35 -19.40
C GLN A 135 -16.58 -3.98 -18.74
N ARG A 136 -17.20 -2.95 -19.32
CA ARG A 136 -17.34 -1.66 -18.62
C ARG A 136 -18.27 -1.83 -17.44
N VAL A 137 -17.78 -1.45 -16.26
CA VAL A 137 -18.55 -1.57 -15.02
C VAL A 137 -19.06 -0.20 -14.61
N ASN A 138 -20.34 -0.12 -14.26
CA ASN A 138 -20.88 1.08 -13.65
C ASN A 138 -20.38 1.18 -12.19
N ILE A 139 -19.36 2.00 -11.97
CA ILE A 139 -18.79 2.24 -10.65
C ILE A 139 -19.53 3.43 -10.04
N LYS A 140 -20.22 3.20 -8.91
CA LYS A 140 -20.91 4.28 -8.20
C LYS A 140 -19.89 5.31 -7.67
N PRO A 141 -20.16 6.62 -7.83
CA PRO A 141 -19.38 7.65 -7.17
C PRO A 141 -19.44 7.51 -5.65
N ARG A 142 -18.40 8.00 -4.97
CA ARG A 142 -18.32 7.99 -3.50
C ARG A 142 -17.73 9.29 -2.99
N GLN A 143 -18.14 9.68 -1.79
CA GLN A 143 -17.55 10.81 -1.09
C GLN A 143 -16.13 10.45 -0.64
N VAL A 144 -15.20 11.35 -0.91
CA VAL A 144 -13.80 11.27 -0.48
C VAL A 144 -13.35 12.63 0.01
N LYS A 145 -12.25 12.68 0.76
CA LYS A 145 -11.73 13.93 1.32
C LYS A 145 -10.30 14.20 0.88
N ILE A 146 -10.07 15.36 0.29
CA ILE A 146 -8.75 15.89 -0.02
C ILE A 146 -8.46 17.00 0.98
N HIS A 147 -7.41 16.85 1.76
CA HIS A 147 -7.04 17.84 2.77
C HIS A 147 -6.26 18.99 2.14
N GLU A 148 -5.37 18.67 1.20
CA GLU A 148 -4.54 19.64 0.51
C GLU A 148 -4.23 19.13 -0.90
N LEU A 149 -4.29 20.02 -1.88
CA LEU A 149 -3.82 19.80 -3.24
C LEU A 149 -3.09 21.06 -3.71
N LYS A 150 -1.83 20.92 -4.10
CA LYS A 150 -0.94 22.01 -4.49
C LYS A 150 -0.37 21.76 -5.88
N LEU A 151 -0.41 22.78 -6.72
CA LEU A 151 0.36 22.83 -7.96
C LEU A 151 1.80 23.23 -7.64
N ILE A 152 2.77 22.38 -7.98
CA ILE A 152 4.18 22.56 -7.67
C ILE A 152 4.92 23.23 -8.84
N SER A 153 4.69 22.74 -10.07
CA SER A 153 5.33 23.25 -11.27
C SER A 153 4.44 23.03 -12.49
N VAL A 154 4.66 23.83 -13.54
CA VAL A 154 4.06 23.62 -14.86
C VAL A 154 5.18 23.57 -15.89
N ASP A 155 5.23 22.49 -16.66
CA ASP A 155 6.11 22.31 -17.80
C ASP A 155 5.29 22.50 -19.08
N THR A 156 5.38 23.69 -19.66
CA THR A 156 4.67 24.07 -20.88
C THR A 156 5.21 23.37 -22.13
N THR A 157 6.49 22.99 -22.12
CA THR A 157 7.16 22.28 -23.21
C THR A 157 6.61 20.86 -23.32
N ASN A 158 6.58 20.13 -22.21
CA ASN A 158 6.08 18.75 -22.17
C ASN A 158 4.56 18.65 -21.98
N ASN A 159 3.89 19.79 -21.80
CA ASN A 159 2.47 19.90 -21.51
C ASN A 159 2.07 19.07 -20.28
N SER A 160 2.79 19.28 -19.18
CA SER A 160 2.58 18.57 -17.92
C SER A 160 2.66 19.49 -16.72
N ALA A 161 2.16 19.04 -15.57
CA ALA A 161 2.25 19.75 -14.31
C ALA A 161 2.47 18.78 -13.16
N ASP A 162 3.26 19.21 -12.18
CA ASP A 162 3.55 18.45 -10.97
C ASP A 162 2.69 18.94 -9.80
N PHE A 163 2.23 17.99 -9.00
CA PHE A 163 1.32 18.23 -7.89
C PHE A 163 1.80 17.52 -6.64
N SER A 164 1.44 18.10 -5.49
CA SER A 164 1.50 17.44 -4.18
C SER A 164 0.10 17.42 -3.57
N MET A 165 -0.27 16.30 -2.96
CA MET A 165 -1.61 16.11 -2.40
C MET A 165 -1.57 15.31 -1.12
N THR A 166 -2.30 15.78 -0.11
CA THR A 166 -2.62 15.03 1.10
C THR A 166 -4.11 14.75 1.14
N CYS A 167 -4.48 13.49 1.34
CA CYS A 167 -5.86 13.05 1.26
C CYS A 167 -6.21 11.95 2.26
N ALA A 168 -7.52 11.78 2.49
CA ALA A 168 -8.05 10.65 3.23
C ALA A 168 -7.94 9.34 2.42
N SER A 169 -8.18 8.21 3.07
CA SER A 169 -8.18 6.92 2.42
C SER A 169 -9.34 6.81 1.41
N GLY A 170 -9.05 6.23 0.24
CA GLY A 170 -10.04 6.01 -0.80
C GLY A 170 -10.05 7.04 -1.93
N VAL A 171 -9.22 8.09 -1.85
CA VAL A 171 -8.97 8.97 -3.01
C VAL A 171 -8.14 8.22 -4.05
N TYR A 172 -8.54 8.32 -5.31
CA TYR A 172 -7.78 7.88 -6.48
C TYR A 172 -7.12 9.08 -7.15
N VAL A 173 -5.79 9.14 -7.11
CA VAL A 173 -5.00 10.20 -7.77
C VAL A 173 -5.23 10.20 -9.29
N ARG A 174 -5.37 9.01 -9.87
CA ARG A 174 -5.72 8.82 -11.29
C ARG A 174 -7.05 9.49 -11.68
N SER A 175 -8.07 9.36 -10.84
CA SER A 175 -9.34 10.08 -11.04
C SER A 175 -9.17 11.59 -10.95
N ILE A 176 -8.29 12.11 -10.08
CA ILE A 176 -7.98 13.55 -10.04
C ILE A 176 -7.40 14.03 -11.37
N ALA A 177 -6.47 13.28 -11.97
CA ALA A 177 -5.91 13.63 -13.28
C ALA A 177 -6.97 13.68 -14.38
N ARG A 178 -7.84 12.67 -14.43
CA ARG A 178 -8.96 12.62 -15.37
C ARG A 178 -9.91 13.79 -15.16
N ASP A 179 -10.39 13.96 -13.94
CA ASP A 179 -11.48 14.90 -13.62
C ASP A 179 -10.98 16.35 -13.76
N LEU A 180 -9.76 16.67 -13.32
CA LEU A 180 -9.14 17.98 -13.54
C LEU A 180 -8.91 18.27 -15.03
N GLY A 181 -8.49 17.26 -15.80
CA GLY A 181 -8.36 17.38 -17.25
C GLY A 181 -9.69 17.65 -17.95
N VAL A 182 -10.79 17.05 -17.47
CA VAL A 182 -12.15 17.34 -17.98
C VAL A 182 -12.58 18.75 -17.61
N THR A 183 -12.40 19.19 -16.35
CA THR A 183 -12.72 20.55 -15.91
C THR A 183 -11.99 21.62 -16.73
N LEU A 184 -10.74 21.36 -17.10
CA LEU A 184 -9.91 22.26 -17.91
C LEU A 184 -10.11 22.10 -19.43
N ASN A 185 -10.99 21.17 -19.87
CA ASN A 185 -11.22 20.81 -21.27
C ASN A 185 -9.97 20.38 -22.06
N CYS A 186 -8.90 20.00 -21.37
CA CYS A 186 -7.64 19.59 -21.98
C CYS A 186 -7.39 18.08 -21.90
N PHE A 187 -8.17 17.37 -21.10
CA PHE A 187 -7.93 15.98 -20.69
C PHE A 187 -6.57 15.77 -20.01
N GLY A 188 -6.44 14.71 -19.22
CA GLY A 188 -5.20 14.40 -18.52
C GLY A 188 -5.14 12.97 -18.03
N HIS A 189 -3.91 12.48 -17.85
CA HIS A 189 -3.61 11.19 -17.24
C HIS A 189 -2.33 11.28 -16.43
N ILE A 190 -2.16 10.35 -15.48
CA ILE A 190 -0.98 10.28 -14.63
C ILE A 190 0.22 9.73 -15.42
N THR A 191 1.36 10.41 -15.30
CA THR A 191 2.64 9.93 -15.87
C THR A 191 3.69 9.59 -14.84
N LYS A 192 3.61 10.20 -13.65
CA LYS A 192 4.42 9.85 -12.49
C LYS A 192 3.52 9.85 -11.26
N LEU A 193 3.67 8.86 -10.40
CA LEU A 193 2.92 8.78 -9.15
C LEU A 193 3.81 8.19 -8.07
N ARG A 194 4.01 8.94 -6.99
CA ARG A 194 4.76 8.50 -5.83
C ARG A 194 3.95 8.77 -4.57
N ARG A 195 3.79 7.75 -3.72
CA ARG A 195 3.20 7.92 -2.40
C ARG A 195 4.29 8.17 -1.38
N SER A 196 4.33 9.36 -0.80
CA SER A 196 5.36 9.74 0.17
C SER A 196 4.98 9.42 1.63
N MET A 197 3.70 9.12 1.90
CA MET A 197 3.25 8.86 3.26
C MET A 197 1.99 7.98 3.31
N VAL A 198 1.89 7.14 4.34
CA VAL A 198 0.66 6.44 4.76
C VAL A 198 0.56 6.49 6.29
N GLY A 199 -0.34 7.30 6.83
CA GLY A 199 -0.43 7.53 8.28
C GLY A 199 0.93 7.94 8.83
N ASP A 200 1.46 7.15 9.77
CA ASP A 200 2.76 7.39 10.38
C ASP A 200 3.95 6.88 9.54
N PHE A 201 3.71 6.09 8.49
CA PHE A 201 4.77 5.57 7.64
C PHE A 201 5.24 6.64 6.63
N ARG A 202 6.51 7.03 6.72
CA ARG A 202 7.16 8.08 5.91
C ARG A 202 8.35 7.57 5.11
N GLU A 203 8.73 8.26 4.04
CA GLU A 203 9.87 7.89 3.17
C GLU A 203 11.19 7.75 3.92
N THR A 204 11.45 8.62 4.89
CA THR A 204 12.68 8.63 5.68
C THR A 204 12.92 7.34 6.46
N GLU A 205 11.87 6.58 6.76
CA GLU A 205 11.91 5.35 7.53
C GLU A 205 11.69 4.10 6.65
N SER A 206 11.75 4.28 5.32
CA SER A 206 11.49 3.19 4.38
C SER A 206 12.75 2.43 3.97
N ALA A 207 12.54 1.20 3.52
CA ALA A 207 13.58 0.37 2.93
C ALA A 207 13.21 0.01 1.49
N THR A 208 14.18 0.10 0.59
CA THR A 208 14.06 -0.43 -0.76
C THR A 208 14.30 -1.95 -0.74
N ILE A 209 13.88 -2.64 -1.80
CA ILE A 209 14.12 -4.09 -1.94
C ILE A 209 15.62 -4.36 -2.01
N GLU A 210 16.37 -3.54 -2.74
CA GLU A 210 17.81 -3.65 -2.92
C GLU A 210 18.52 -3.59 -1.55
N ARG A 211 18.15 -2.61 -0.72
CA ARG A 211 18.73 -2.45 0.63
C ARG A 211 18.43 -3.63 1.56
N LEU A 212 17.30 -4.31 1.35
CA LEU A 212 16.93 -5.51 2.10
C LEU A 212 17.72 -6.75 1.63
N ILE A 213 18.08 -6.81 0.35
CA ILE A 213 18.86 -7.90 -0.25
C ILE A 213 20.36 -7.73 -0.01
N GLU A 214 20.93 -6.54 -0.21
CA GLU A 214 22.36 -6.25 -0.01
C GLU A 214 22.85 -6.60 1.40
N LYS A 215 21.97 -6.46 2.41
CA LYS A 215 22.26 -6.82 3.80
C LYS A 215 22.07 -8.32 4.12
N ASN A 216 21.58 -9.12 3.17
CA ASN A 216 21.51 -10.58 3.25
C ASN A 216 22.71 -11.26 2.56
N THR A 217 23.52 -10.52 1.79
CA THR A 217 24.68 -11.07 1.09
C THR A 217 25.92 -11.05 2.01
N THR A 218 26.10 -12.06 2.85
CA THR A 218 27.47 -12.53 3.11
C THR A 218 27.98 -13.17 1.83
N VAL A 219 29.04 -12.58 1.29
CA VAL A 219 29.68 -12.91 0.01
C VAL A 219 29.97 -14.42 -0.06
N HIS A 220 29.37 -15.11 -1.03
CA HIS A 220 30.03 -16.25 -1.67
C HIS A 220 30.63 -15.74 -2.99
N PRO A 221 31.91 -16.02 -3.28
CA PRO A 221 32.61 -15.41 -4.41
C PRO A 221 31.92 -15.76 -5.72
N LEU A 222 31.71 -14.72 -6.54
CA LEU A 222 31.14 -14.75 -7.87
C LEU A 222 31.78 -15.86 -8.72
N VAL A 223 30.99 -16.86 -9.12
CA VAL A 223 31.35 -17.69 -10.26
C VAL A 223 31.23 -16.82 -11.51
N SER A 224 32.33 -16.69 -12.22
CA SER A 224 32.49 -15.89 -13.43
C SER A 224 31.46 -16.23 -14.50
N PHE A 225 30.79 -15.21 -15.04
CA PHE A 225 29.99 -15.35 -16.26
C PHE A 225 30.93 -15.42 -17.47
N GLN A 226 31.08 -16.60 -18.09
CA GLN A 226 31.64 -16.69 -19.44
C GLN A 226 30.55 -16.39 -20.48
N ARG A 227 30.90 -15.53 -21.45
CA ARG A 227 30.11 -15.31 -22.67
C ARG A 227 30.06 -16.59 -23.49
N VAL A 228 28.87 -17.12 -23.74
CA VAL A 228 28.63 -18.08 -24.82
C VAL A 228 27.89 -17.35 -25.92
N THR A 229 28.58 -17.08 -27.03
CA THR A 229 27.98 -16.64 -28.30
C THR A 229 27.38 -17.86 -28.98
N LEU A 230 26.06 -17.86 -29.20
CA LEU A 230 25.41 -18.82 -30.08
C LEU A 230 25.14 -18.15 -31.43
N GLU A 231 25.80 -18.65 -32.47
CA GLU A 231 25.56 -18.27 -33.85
C GLU A 231 24.26 -18.91 -34.38
N SER A 232 23.43 -18.06 -34.98
CA SER A 232 22.51 -18.36 -36.09
C SER A 232 21.37 -19.38 -35.87
N ARG A 233 20.13 -18.88 -35.74
CA ARG A 233 19.03 -19.01 -36.74
C ARG A 233 17.67 -18.51 -36.19
N LYS A 234 17.11 -17.54 -36.94
CA LYS A 234 15.69 -17.20 -37.21
C LYS A 234 14.62 -17.29 -36.09
N LYS A 235 14.15 -16.10 -35.70
CA LYS A 235 12.79 -15.63 -35.34
C LYS A 235 11.72 -16.69 -34.95
N GLU A 236 11.43 -16.74 -33.65
CA GLU A 236 10.10 -16.78 -33.05
C GLU A 236 10.24 -16.27 -31.60
N GLU A 237 9.52 -15.21 -31.21
CA GLU A 237 9.51 -14.71 -29.83
C GLU A 237 8.55 -15.56 -28.99
N GLU A 238 9.03 -16.70 -28.50
CA GLU A 238 8.34 -17.48 -27.46
C GLU A 238 8.67 -16.94 -26.07
N TRP A 239 7.62 -16.69 -25.27
CA TRP A 239 7.73 -16.41 -23.84
C TRP A 239 8.15 -17.67 -23.09
N ILE A 240 9.44 -17.80 -22.77
CA ILE A 240 9.94 -18.86 -21.87
C ILE A 240 9.60 -18.46 -20.42
N PRO A 241 8.94 -19.32 -19.62
CA PRO A 241 8.69 -19.05 -18.21
C PRO A 241 10.02 -18.95 -17.45
N VAL A 242 10.11 -18.02 -16.48
CA VAL A 242 11.23 -17.95 -15.53
C VAL A 242 11.13 -19.11 -14.53
N SER A 243 11.36 -20.33 -15.01
CA SER A 243 11.43 -21.57 -14.20
C SER A 243 12.72 -22.36 -14.42
N SER A 244 13.73 -21.78 -15.06
CA SER A 244 15.02 -22.44 -15.36
C SER A 244 16.25 -21.73 -14.78
N ILE A 245 16.07 -20.86 -13.79
CA ILE A 245 17.15 -20.46 -12.88
C ILE A 245 16.84 -21.12 -11.54
N GLY A 246 17.43 -22.29 -11.32
CA GLY A 246 17.36 -22.99 -10.05
C GLY A 246 18.03 -22.15 -8.96
N MET A 247 17.23 -21.43 -8.19
CA MET A 247 17.56 -21.06 -6.82
C MET A 247 16.71 -21.94 -5.93
N THR A 248 17.37 -22.83 -5.19
CA THR A 248 16.73 -23.71 -4.21
C THR A 248 16.21 -22.90 -3.01
N GLU A 249 15.19 -23.42 -2.31
CA GLU A 249 14.58 -22.76 -1.14
C GLU A 249 15.59 -22.48 0.01
N ASP A 250 16.79 -23.06 -0.06
CA ASP A 250 17.82 -23.00 0.98
C ASP A 250 18.85 -21.85 0.83
N ASP A 251 18.80 -21.05 -0.24
CA ASP A 251 19.84 -20.02 -0.51
C ASP A 251 19.55 -18.61 0.03
N VAL A 252 18.56 -18.45 0.92
CA VAL A 252 18.30 -17.16 1.60
C VAL A 252 18.89 -17.18 3.00
N VAL A 253 20.18 -16.88 3.11
CA VAL A 253 20.78 -16.53 4.40
C VAL A 253 20.11 -15.26 4.90
N ILE A 254 19.33 -15.37 5.99
CA ILE A 254 18.75 -14.21 6.67
C ILE A 254 19.91 -13.41 7.26
N GLY A 255 20.28 -12.33 6.60
CA GLY A 255 21.22 -11.35 7.10
C GLY A 255 20.77 -10.84 8.47
N SER A 256 21.70 -10.85 9.42
CA SER A 256 21.51 -10.49 10.83
C SER A 256 20.92 -9.08 11.05
N ASN A 257 20.88 -8.24 10.01
CA ASN A 257 20.53 -6.82 10.09
C ASN A 257 19.19 -6.44 9.42
N THR A 258 18.42 -7.40 8.88
CA THR A 258 17.06 -7.14 8.33
C THR A 258 16.04 -6.79 9.41
N LYS A 259 16.27 -7.25 10.65
CA LYS A 259 15.45 -6.92 11.82
C LYS A 259 15.44 -5.43 12.14
N SER A 260 16.46 -4.66 11.74
CA SER A 260 16.51 -3.21 12.02
C SER A 260 15.41 -2.41 11.33
N PHE A 261 14.84 -2.94 10.24
CA PHE A 261 13.74 -2.31 9.50
C PHE A 261 12.36 -2.74 10.01
N ILE A 262 12.30 -3.65 10.98
CA ILE A 262 11.04 -4.15 11.51
C ILE A 262 10.56 -3.21 12.60
N ILE A 263 9.49 -2.50 12.28
CA ILE A 263 8.71 -1.70 13.20
C ILE A 263 7.89 -2.67 14.08
N PRO A 264 7.99 -2.59 15.42
CA PRO A 264 7.26 -3.48 16.31
C PRO A 264 5.73 -3.41 16.13
N ILE A 265 5.02 -4.48 16.50
CA ILE A 265 3.54 -4.53 16.41
C ILE A 265 2.90 -3.45 17.28
N GLU A 266 3.52 -3.16 18.41
CA GLU A 266 3.12 -2.18 19.42
C GLU A 266 2.98 -0.77 18.82
N SER A 267 3.83 -0.42 17.85
CA SER A 267 3.80 0.88 17.18
C SER A 267 2.48 1.09 16.45
N ALA A 268 1.93 0.05 15.82
CA ALA A 268 0.63 0.10 15.16
C ALA A 268 -0.56 0.23 16.13
N LEU A 269 -0.35 -0.10 17.41
CA LEU A 269 -1.37 -0.08 18.47
C LEU A 269 -1.19 1.10 19.43
N LYS A 270 -0.34 2.08 19.09
CA LYS A 270 0.01 3.19 19.98
C LYS A 270 -1.19 4.06 20.37
N SER A 271 -2.10 4.32 19.43
CA SER A 271 -3.32 5.12 19.66
C SER A 271 -4.47 4.32 20.28
N MET A 272 -4.34 3.00 20.37
CA MET A 272 -5.38 2.14 20.90
C MET A 272 -5.34 2.15 22.43
N PHE A 273 -6.50 2.17 23.08
CA PHE A 273 -6.57 2.02 24.53
C PHE A 273 -5.98 0.67 24.94
N LYS A 274 -5.18 0.65 26.00
CA LYS A 274 -4.47 -0.54 26.47
C LYS A 274 -4.92 -0.92 27.87
N VAL A 275 -5.14 -2.21 28.08
CA VAL A 275 -5.54 -2.77 29.37
C VAL A 275 -4.52 -3.82 29.79
N GLU A 276 -3.86 -3.58 30.91
CA GLU A 276 -2.97 -4.56 31.54
C GLU A 276 -3.79 -5.72 32.13
N ILE A 277 -3.33 -6.95 31.90
CA ILE A 277 -3.95 -8.17 32.43
C ILE A 277 -2.90 -9.05 33.09
N SER A 278 -3.35 -9.90 34.02
CA SER A 278 -2.49 -10.92 34.64
C SER A 278 -2.07 -12.00 33.64
N LEU A 279 -1.02 -12.75 34.00
CA LEU A 279 -0.56 -13.90 33.21
C LEU A 279 -1.63 -15.00 33.07
N GLU A 280 -2.46 -15.22 34.10
CA GLU A 280 -3.54 -16.20 34.07
C GLU A 280 -4.68 -15.78 33.12
N GLU A 281 -5.03 -14.51 33.12
CA GLU A 281 -5.99 -13.94 32.16
C GLU A 281 -5.43 -14.00 30.74
N ALA A 282 -4.15 -13.71 30.55
CA ALA A 282 -3.49 -13.80 29.25
C ALA A 282 -3.52 -15.24 28.71
N LYS A 283 -3.33 -16.27 29.55
CA LYS A 283 -3.46 -17.69 29.16
C LYS A 283 -4.88 -17.99 28.63
N LYS A 284 -5.92 -17.48 29.30
CA LYS A 284 -7.32 -17.65 28.87
C LYS A 284 -7.59 -16.94 27.53
N ILE A 285 -7.21 -15.67 27.43
CA ILE A 285 -7.36 -14.87 26.21
C ILE A 285 -6.64 -15.51 25.02
N ARG A 286 -5.42 -16.03 25.22
CA ARG A 286 -4.66 -16.71 24.17
C ARG A 286 -5.35 -17.96 23.62
N LYS A 287 -6.16 -18.63 24.44
CA LYS A 287 -7.02 -19.76 24.05
C LYS A 287 -8.35 -19.32 23.43
N GLY A 288 -8.55 -18.00 23.23
CA GLY A 288 -9.80 -17.44 22.70
C GLY A 288 -10.92 -17.34 23.73
N GLN A 289 -10.64 -17.60 25.01
CA GLN A 289 -11.61 -17.49 26.07
C GLN A 289 -11.77 -16.02 26.48
N GLY A 290 -13.01 -15.58 26.68
CA GLY A 290 -13.26 -14.27 27.26
C GLY A 290 -13.10 -14.30 28.78
N ILE A 291 -12.90 -13.11 29.34
CA ILE A 291 -12.66 -12.91 30.77
C ILE A 291 -13.54 -11.77 31.30
N ILE A 292 -13.72 -11.73 32.61
CA ILE A 292 -14.34 -10.60 33.30
C ILE A 292 -13.21 -9.79 33.92
N LEU A 293 -13.20 -8.49 33.66
CA LEU A 293 -12.25 -7.56 34.27
C LEU A 293 -13.02 -6.56 35.13
N ASN A 294 -12.68 -6.50 36.40
CA ASN A 294 -13.38 -5.65 37.37
C ASN A 294 -12.92 -4.17 37.33
N ASN A 295 -11.81 -3.88 36.65
CA ASN A 295 -11.14 -2.57 36.65
C ASN A 295 -11.11 -1.87 35.27
N LEU A 296 -12.20 -1.95 34.49
CA LEU A 296 -12.29 -1.31 33.17
C LEU A 296 -12.81 0.14 33.24
N ARG A 297 -12.26 0.95 34.15
CA ARG A 297 -12.66 2.36 34.26
C ARG A 297 -12.36 3.09 32.94
N GLY A 298 -13.40 3.69 32.36
CA GLY A 298 -13.30 4.50 31.14
C GLY A 298 -13.61 3.76 29.83
N LEU A 299 -13.81 2.43 29.85
CA LEU A 299 -14.27 1.70 28.67
C LEU A 299 -15.79 1.71 28.58
N LYS A 300 -16.30 2.11 27.42
CA LYS A 300 -17.72 2.05 27.07
C LYS A 300 -18.04 0.70 26.46
N ASN A 301 -19.31 0.32 26.55
CA ASN A 301 -19.81 -0.87 25.88
C ASN A 301 -19.48 -0.79 24.38
N TYR A 302 -19.01 -1.89 23.80
CA TYR A 302 -18.55 -2.04 22.41
C TYR A 302 -17.20 -1.41 22.06
N ASP A 303 -16.47 -0.87 23.04
CA ASP A 303 -15.12 -0.39 22.79
C ASP A 303 -14.20 -1.54 22.36
N ILE A 304 -13.32 -1.22 21.41
CA ILE A 304 -12.24 -2.11 20.96
C ILE A 304 -10.93 -1.59 21.54
N PHE A 305 -10.20 -2.45 22.24
CA PHE A 305 -8.96 -2.10 22.92
C PHE A 305 -7.93 -3.24 22.83
N CYS A 306 -6.69 -2.98 23.21
CA CYS A 306 -5.62 -3.97 23.25
C CYS A 306 -5.37 -4.43 24.69
N THR A 307 -5.38 -5.73 24.95
CA THR A 307 -4.89 -6.29 26.22
C THR A 307 -3.38 -6.53 26.14
N ILE A 308 -2.64 -6.20 27.20
CA ILE A 308 -1.19 -6.27 27.27
C ILE A 308 -0.73 -6.99 28.56
N VAL A 309 0.46 -7.58 28.51
CA VAL A 309 1.22 -8.01 29.70
C VAL A 309 2.57 -7.33 29.64
N GLY A 310 2.81 -6.38 30.54
CA GLY A 310 3.87 -5.39 30.42
C GLY A 310 3.74 -4.67 29.06
N ASN A 311 4.80 -4.68 28.26
CA ASN A 311 4.76 -4.06 26.93
C ASN A 311 4.32 -5.00 25.80
N VAL A 312 3.97 -6.26 26.10
CA VAL A 312 3.67 -7.26 25.06
C VAL A 312 2.17 -7.27 24.76
N PRO A 313 1.75 -7.04 23.50
CA PRO A 313 0.36 -7.16 23.10
C PRO A 313 -0.07 -8.62 23.09
N ILE A 314 -1.18 -8.90 23.79
CA ILE A 314 -1.76 -10.24 23.91
C ILE A 314 -2.88 -10.43 22.90
N ALA A 315 -3.81 -9.48 22.82
CA ALA A 315 -4.95 -9.54 21.92
C ALA A 315 -5.58 -8.17 21.72
N ILE A 316 -6.25 -8.00 20.57
CA ILE A 316 -7.29 -6.99 20.39
C ILE A 316 -8.60 -7.60 20.86
N CYS A 317 -9.29 -6.91 21.77
CA CYS A 317 -10.51 -7.36 22.41
C CYS A 317 -11.65 -6.36 22.22
N SER A 318 -12.89 -6.86 22.30
CA SER A 318 -14.09 -6.03 22.47
C SER A 318 -14.57 -6.11 23.91
N PHE A 319 -15.04 -4.99 24.45
CA PHE A 319 -15.79 -4.97 25.70
C PHE A 319 -17.29 -5.06 25.42
N THR A 320 -17.99 -6.00 26.04
CA THR A 320 -19.45 -6.10 25.92
C THR A 320 -20.07 -6.54 27.24
N HIS A 321 -20.90 -5.69 27.85
CA HIS A 321 -21.64 -5.96 29.10
C HIS A 321 -20.77 -6.54 30.23
N GLY A 322 -19.61 -5.95 30.53
CA GLY A 322 -18.71 -6.45 31.59
C GLY A 322 -17.78 -7.59 31.15
N TYR A 323 -17.94 -8.09 29.92
CA TYR A 323 -17.18 -9.20 29.38
C TYR A 323 -16.16 -8.75 28.34
N VAL A 324 -14.93 -9.22 28.46
CA VAL A 324 -13.85 -8.98 27.50
C VAL A 324 -13.72 -10.19 26.60
N LYS A 325 -13.96 -9.98 25.30
CA LYS A 325 -13.88 -11.05 24.30
C LYS A 325 -12.71 -10.80 23.35
N PRO A 326 -11.79 -11.77 23.17
CA PRO A 326 -10.72 -11.63 22.19
C PRO A 326 -11.27 -11.67 20.76
N ILE A 327 -10.90 -10.68 19.96
CA ILE A 327 -11.20 -10.60 18.52
C ILE A 327 -10.01 -11.11 17.71
N ARG A 328 -8.80 -10.71 18.09
CA ARG A 328 -7.54 -11.12 17.45
C ARG A 328 -6.50 -11.36 18.53
N VAL A 329 -6.12 -12.62 18.72
CA VAL A 329 -5.03 -13.02 19.61
C VAL A 329 -3.70 -12.88 18.88
N PHE A 330 -2.66 -12.37 19.54
CA PHE A 330 -1.30 -12.31 19.03
C PHE A 330 -0.44 -13.45 19.58
N ASN A 331 0.06 -14.30 18.69
CA ASN A 331 0.96 -15.41 19.01
C ASN A 331 2.43 -14.97 18.89
N ILE A 332 2.80 -13.98 19.71
CA ILE A 332 4.17 -13.49 19.81
C ILE A 332 4.85 -14.34 20.89
N LEU A 333 5.72 -15.26 20.45
CA LEU A 333 6.63 -15.98 21.35
C LEU A 333 7.71 -14.99 21.80
N LYS A 334 7.99 -14.95 23.11
CA LYS A 334 9.25 -14.37 23.58
C LYS A 334 10.38 -15.35 23.31
#